data_AF-A0A965L4P8-F1
#
_entry.id   AF-A0A965L4P8-F1
#
_cell.length_a   1.000
_cell.length_b   1.000
_cell.length_c   1.000
_cell.angle_alpha   90.00
_cell.angle_beta   90.00
_cell.angle_gamma   90.00
#
_symmetry.space_group_name_H-M   'P 1'
#
loop_
_entity.id
_entity.type
_entity.pdbx_description
1 polymer ?
#
loop_
_entity_poly.entity_id
_entity_poly.type
_entity_poly.pdbx_seq_one_letter_code
_entity_poly.pdbx_strand_id
1 'polypeptide(L)'
;MWTRWNFPKTKLSFQVLFNLVLWGLWIGLPLFSPVHQEHKVPHPHPHASSEFSEHIIHELLTIIPLFYVITLLLFPYVFRKRGIFIFFISLIFTNLFFVFIGVLMKNFLLAFELESDQDSFIKEIFPLIMVSGIATTYGFLLEYLRTESHIEDLKNEQMKSELSFLRSQISPHFIFNILNSIVYLIRTKSDKKAEEVTIRLSSLMRYMLYDSDQKMILLAKEFEYLKNYIDLQKMRFEGDVKITIKEEGDMASFKIEPMLLIPFVENAVKHGVTFVDNPFIDVFFIMNDGVLTFRVLNKKGSVRQEKKDESSGIGMKNVIRRLELLYPGKHIIQIKDELDVTFEYLHFNHPKLTRDLD
;
A
#
# COMPACT_ATOMS: atom_id res chain seq x y z
N MET A 1 -28.29 6.28 13.06
CA MET A 1 -27.59 5.76 14.26
C MET A 1 -27.10 4.32 14.01
N TRP A 2 -26.35 4.11 12.93
CA TRP A 2 -25.67 2.84 12.64
C TRP A 2 -24.18 3.14 12.52
N THR A 3 -23.57 3.45 13.66
CA THR A 3 -22.13 3.62 13.79
C THR A 3 -21.45 2.29 13.54
N ARG A 4 -20.53 2.32 12.57
CA ARG A 4 -19.54 1.30 12.24
C ARG A 4 -19.16 0.46 13.45
N TRP A 5 -19.64 -0.78 13.50
CA TRP A 5 -19.01 -1.80 14.34
C TRP A 5 -17.67 -2.13 13.71
N ASN A 6 -16.62 -1.46 14.19
CA ASN A 6 -15.23 -1.85 13.96
C ASN A 6 -14.99 -3.16 14.72
N PHE A 7 -15.50 -4.27 14.18
CA PHE A 7 -14.86 -5.54 14.47
C PHE A 7 -13.46 -5.49 13.84
N PRO A 8 -12.40 -5.85 14.56
CA PRO A 8 -11.14 -6.18 13.90
C PRO A 8 -11.45 -7.38 13.00
N LYS A 9 -11.68 -7.10 11.72
CA LYS A 9 -11.79 -8.11 10.65
C LYS A 9 -10.41 -8.70 10.42
N THR A 10 -9.79 -9.24 11.46
CA THR A 10 -8.64 -10.11 11.27
C THR A 10 -9.16 -11.35 10.56
N LYS A 11 -8.41 -11.82 9.57
CA LYS A 11 -8.70 -13.07 8.85
C LYS A 11 -9.09 -14.21 9.81
N LEU A 12 -8.49 -14.21 11.00
CA LEU A 12 -8.76 -15.14 12.10
C LEU A 12 -10.19 -15.05 12.66
N SER A 13 -10.74 -13.85 12.90
CA SER A 13 -12.09 -13.70 13.47
C SER A 13 -13.17 -14.20 12.52
N PHE A 14 -13.03 -13.93 11.22
CA PHE A 14 -13.88 -14.50 10.19
C PHE A 14 -13.78 -16.02 10.12
N GLN A 15 -12.56 -16.58 10.12
CA GLN A 15 -12.34 -18.02 10.08
C GLN A 15 -12.94 -18.74 11.29
N VAL A 16 -12.78 -18.20 12.50
CA VAL A 16 -13.35 -18.78 13.71
C VAL A 16 -14.87 -18.73 13.66
N LEU A 17 -15.45 -17.57 13.33
CA LEU A 17 -16.91 -17.42 13.23
C LEU A 17 -17.51 -18.36 12.17
N PHE A 18 -16.88 -18.44 10.99
CA PHE A 18 -17.32 -19.32 9.91
C PHE A 18 -17.33 -20.79 10.34
N ASN A 19 -16.24 -21.28 10.96
CA ASN A 19 -16.18 -22.66 11.44
C ASN A 19 -17.21 -22.93 12.55
N LEU A 20 -17.39 -22.00 13.50
CA LEU A 20 -18.39 -22.15 14.57
C LEU A 20 -19.80 -22.25 14.00
N VAL A 21 -20.15 -21.38 13.06
CA VAL A 21 -21.46 -21.41 12.40
C VAL A 21 -21.62 -22.66 11.54
N LEU A 22 -20.61 -23.02 10.74
CA LEU A 22 -20.66 -24.20 9.88
C LEU A 22 -20.88 -25.47 10.69
N TRP A 23 -20.06 -25.71 11.72
CA TRP A 23 -20.16 -26.92 12.52
C TRP A 23 -21.38 -26.91 13.45
N GLY A 24 -21.77 -25.75 13.97
CA GLY A 24 -23.01 -25.62 14.73
C GLY A 24 -24.25 -25.96 13.90
N LEU A 25 -24.30 -25.52 12.65
CA LEU A 25 -25.38 -25.90 11.72
C LEU A 25 -25.28 -27.38 11.33
N TRP A 26 -24.08 -27.87 11.01
CA TRP A 26 -23.89 -29.25 10.53
C TRP A 26 -24.30 -30.28 11.59
N ILE A 27 -23.84 -30.10 12.84
CA ILE A 27 -24.19 -31.00 13.96
C ILE A 27 -25.65 -30.82 14.37
N GLY A 28 -26.22 -29.61 14.21
CA GLY A 28 -27.60 -29.32 14.57
C GLY A 28 -28.64 -29.87 13.59
N LEU A 29 -28.32 -29.97 12.29
CA LEU A 29 -29.27 -30.38 11.24
C LEU A 29 -29.92 -31.75 11.46
N PRO A 30 -29.17 -32.81 11.86
CA PRO A 30 -29.77 -34.12 12.16
C PRO A 30 -30.84 -34.11 13.26
N LEU A 31 -30.80 -33.15 14.20
CA LEU A 31 -31.83 -33.03 15.25
C LEU A 31 -33.21 -32.63 14.69
N PHE A 32 -33.24 -31.98 13.52
CA PHE A 32 -34.47 -31.49 12.90
C PHE A 32 -34.89 -32.32 11.67
N SER A 33 -34.09 -33.31 11.29
CA SER A 33 -34.31 -34.13 10.10
C SER A 33 -35.35 -35.24 10.35
N PRO A 34 -36.41 -35.35 9.52
CA PRO A 34 -37.39 -36.45 9.62
C PRO A 34 -36.75 -37.84 9.43
N VAL A 35 -35.66 -37.92 8.66
CA VAL A 35 -34.92 -39.16 8.40
C VAL A 35 -34.32 -39.75 9.68
N HIS A 36 -34.05 -38.90 10.68
CA HIS A 36 -33.51 -39.28 11.98
C HIS A 36 -34.60 -39.35 13.07
N GLN A 37 -35.87 -39.20 12.69
CA GLN A 37 -37.04 -39.31 13.55
C GLN A 37 -37.79 -40.63 13.30
N GLU A 38 -37.65 -41.19 12.10
CA GLU A 38 -38.20 -42.50 11.73
C GLU A 38 -37.20 -43.62 12.01
N HIS A 39 -37.47 -44.42 13.04
CA HIS A 39 -36.67 -45.60 13.38
C HIS A 39 -37.43 -46.89 13.04
N LYS A 40 -36.72 -47.95 12.67
CA LYS A 40 -37.30 -49.29 12.46
C LYS A 40 -38.01 -49.80 13.72
N VAL A 41 -37.56 -49.38 14.91
CA VAL A 41 -38.21 -49.63 16.20
C VAL A 41 -38.72 -48.30 16.76
N PRO A 42 -40.03 -48.15 17.05
CA PRO A 42 -40.55 -46.92 17.62
C PRO A 42 -39.95 -46.64 19.00
N HIS A 43 -39.22 -45.54 19.12
CA HIS A 43 -38.66 -45.09 20.40
C HIS A 43 -39.39 -43.81 20.86
N PRO A 44 -39.73 -43.69 22.16
CA PRO A 44 -40.41 -42.50 22.70
C PRO A 44 -39.54 -41.22 22.57
N HIS A 45 -38.23 -41.39 22.41
CA HIS A 45 -37.26 -40.33 22.15
C HIS A 45 -36.33 -40.78 21.01
N PRO A 46 -36.60 -40.40 19.74
CA PRO A 46 -35.82 -40.82 18.57
C PRO A 46 -34.32 -40.55 18.72
N HIS A 47 -33.99 -39.37 19.26
CA HIS A 47 -32.60 -38.93 19.48
C HIS A 47 -31.90 -39.54 20.70
N ALA A 48 -32.60 -40.35 21.51
CA ALA A 48 -31.99 -41.10 22.61
C ALA A 48 -31.60 -42.53 22.20
N SER A 49 -31.78 -42.89 20.92
CA SER A 49 -31.38 -44.18 20.36
C SER A 49 -29.86 -44.27 20.19
N SER A 50 -29.31 -45.48 20.33
CA SER A 50 -27.90 -45.76 20.01
C SER A 50 -27.61 -45.46 18.53
N GLU A 51 -28.56 -45.76 17.63
CA GLU A 51 -28.47 -45.51 16.19
C GLU A 51 -28.18 -44.03 15.87
N PHE A 52 -28.87 -43.10 16.54
CA PHE A 52 -28.66 -41.67 16.35
C PHE A 52 -27.24 -41.25 16.79
N SER A 53 -26.80 -41.72 17.97
CA SER A 53 -25.47 -41.39 18.48
C SER A 53 -24.34 -41.95 17.62
N GLU A 54 -24.52 -43.17 17.09
CA GLU A 54 -23.58 -43.84 16.18
C GLU A 54 -23.46 -43.11 14.84
N HIS A 55 -24.58 -42.64 14.30
CA HIS A 55 -24.60 -41.82 13.08
C HIS A 55 -23.84 -40.49 13.27
N ILE A 56 -24.08 -39.78 14.38
CA ILE A 56 -23.37 -38.53 14.67
C ILE A 56 -21.86 -38.76 14.82
N ILE A 57 -21.45 -39.83 15.52
CA ILE A 57 -20.03 -40.18 15.68
C ILE A 57 -19.38 -40.48 14.33
N HIS A 58 -20.07 -41.22 13.45
CA HIS A 58 -19.60 -41.51 12.10
C HIS A 58 -19.42 -40.25 11.25
N GLU A 59 -20.41 -39.34 11.26
CA GLU A 59 -20.31 -38.07 10.56
C GLU A 59 -19.17 -37.20 11.09
N LEU A 60 -19.01 -37.08 12.40
CA LEU A 60 -17.93 -36.29 13.00
C LEU A 60 -16.53 -36.82 12.62
N LEU A 61 -16.36 -38.15 12.55
CA LEU A 61 -15.07 -38.78 12.24
C LEU A 61 -14.74 -38.80 10.74
N THR A 62 -15.72 -38.60 9.87
CA THR A 62 -15.51 -38.62 8.41
C THR A 62 -15.59 -37.23 7.79
N ILE A 63 -16.60 -36.42 8.13
CA ILE A 63 -16.90 -35.13 7.51
C ILE A 63 -15.95 -34.03 7.99
N ILE A 64 -15.71 -33.93 9.31
CA ILE A 64 -14.82 -32.89 9.87
C ILE A 64 -13.40 -33.05 9.35
N PRO A 65 -12.77 -34.25 9.38
CA PRO A 65 -11.43 -34.40 8.87
C PRO A 65 -11.36 -34.19 7.35
N LEU A 66 -12.37 -34.59 6.57
CA LEU A 66 -12.43 -34.30 5.14
C LEU A 66 -12.37 -32.79 4.86
N PHE A 67 -13.16 -31.99 5.58
CA PHE A 67 -13.15 -30.54 5.44
C PHE A 67 -11.75 -29.95 5.71
N TYR A 68 -11.07 -30.40 6.77
CA TYR A 68 -9.74 -29.89 7.11
C TYR A 68 -8.64 -30.43 6.20
N VAL A 69 -8.75 -31.65 5.68
CA VAL A 69 -7.83 -32.18 4.67
C VAL A 69 -7.94 -31.35 3.39
N ILE A 70 -9.16 -31.04 2.94
CA ILE A 70 -9.35 -30.17 1.76
C ILE A 70 -8.74 -28.79 2.03
N THR A 71 -9.14 -28.13 3.13
CA THR A 71 -8.81 -26.72 3.37
C THR A 71 -7.36 -26.48 3.85
N LEU A 72 -6.80 -27.37 4.68
CA LEU A 72 -5.44 -27.23 5.24
C LEU A 72 -4.37 -28.02 4.50
N LEU A 73 -4.73 -29.01 3.67
CA LEU A 73 -3.74 -29.82 2.94
C LEU A 73 -3.86 -29.64 1.42
N LEU A 74 -5.01 -29.92 0.81
CA LEU A 74 -5.16 -29.83 -0.65
C LEU A 74 -4.95 -28.41 -1.15
N PHE A 75 -5.53 -27.39 -0.51
CA PHE A 75 -5.34 -26.00 -0.94
C PHE A 75 -3.86 -25.53 -0.88
N PRO A 76 -3.18 -25.56 0.28
CA PRO A 76 -1.84 -25.00 0.38
C PRO A 76 -0.76 -25.84 -0.33
N TYR A 77 -0.90 -27.17 -0.40
CA TYR A 77 0.14 -28.04 -0.94
C TYR A 77 -0.12 -28.53 -2.36
N VAL A 78 -1.38 -28.67 -2.78
CA VAL A 78 -1.74 -29.13 -4.12
C VAL A 78 -2.13 -27.95 -5.00
N PHE A 79 -3.21 -27.24 -4.65
CA PHE A 79 -3.73 -26.14 -5.48
C PHE A 79 -2.65 -25.08 -5.74
N ARG A 80 -1.99 -24.60 -4.67
CA ARG A 80 -0.98 -23.54 -4.80
C ARG A 80 0.28 -23.95 -5.58
N LYS A 81 0.71 -25.21 -5.48
CA LYS A 81 1.98 -25.66 -6.09
C LYS A 81 1.81 -26.32 -7.46
N ARG A 82 0.67 -26.94 -7.71
CA ARG A 82 0.43 -27.85 -8.85
C ARG A 82 -0.73 -27.40 -9.74
N GLY A 83 -1.52 -26.41 -9.31
CA GLY A 83 -2.61 -25.83 -10.10
C GLY A 83 -3.94 -26.59 -9.99
N ILE A 84 -4.95 -26.06 -10.69
CA ILE A 84 -6.35 -26.45 -10.54
C ILE A 84 -6.65 -27.88 -11.01
N PHE A 85 -6.01 -28.35 -12.08
CA PHE A 85 -6.24 -29.69 -12.62
C PHE A 85 -5.82 -30.78 -11.62
N ILE A 86 -4.62 -30.65 -11.06
CA ILE A 86 -4.10 -31.61 -10.07
C ILE A 86 -4.92 -31.53 -8.77
N PHE A 87 -5.38 -30.34 -8.39
CA PHE A 87 -6.29 -30.17 -7.25
C PHE A 87 -7.58 -30.99 -7.39
N PHE A 88 -8.28 -30.91 -8.52
CA PHE A 88 -9.53 -31.68 -8.72
C PHE A 88 -9.29 -33.19 -8.77
N ILE A 89 -8.18 -33.64 -9.35
CA ILE A 89 -7.78 -35.06 -9.32
C ILE A 89 -7.56 -35.50 -7.85
N SER A 90 -6.79 -34.74 -7.08
CA SER A 90 -6.57 -35.03 -5.66
C SER A 90 -7.86 -34.97 -4.84
N LEU A 91 -8.78 -34.07 -5.19
CA LEU A 91 -10.09 -33.95 -4.54
C LEU A 91 -10.93 -35.21 -4.76
N ILE A 92 -10.95 -35.76 -5.98
CA ILE A 92 -11.65 -37.02 -6.29
C ILE A 92 -11.05 -38.16 -5.47
N PHE A 93 -9.73 -38.33 -5.48
CA PHE A 93 -9.06 -39.39 -4.69
C PHE A 93 -9.28 -39.23 -3.18
N THR A 94 -9.30 -37.99 -2.68
CA THR A 94 -9.58 -37.71 -1.26
C THR A 94 -11.01 -38.10 -0.91
N ASN A 95 -12.00 -37.73 -1.73
CA ASN A 95 -13.39 -38.12 -1.51
C ASN A 95 -13.56 -39.66 -1.56
N LEU A 96 -12.95 -40.33 -2.53
CA LEU A 96 -12.98 -41.81 -2.61
C LEU A 96 -12.35 -42.47 -1.38
N PHE A 97 -11.25 -41.92 -0.88
CA PHE A 97 -10.60 -42.39 0.34
C PHE A 97 -11.52 -42.24 1.56
N PHE A 98 -12.20 -41.10 1.70
CA PHE A 98 -13.12 -40.86 2.81
C PHE A 98 -14.40 -41.70 2.72
N VAL A 99 -14.92 -41.98 1.52
CA VAL A 99 -16.00 -42.95 1.32
C VAL A 99 -15.54 -44.34 1.78
N PHE A 100 -14.34 -44.77 1.37
CA PHE A 100 -13.79 -46.07 1.79
C PHE A 100 -13.63 -46.17 3.30
N ILE A 101 -13.10 -45.13 3.96
CA ILE A 101 -13.00 -45.06 5.42
C ILE A 101 -14.39 -45.11 6.07
N GLY A 102 -15.38 -44.39 5.54
CA GLY A 102 -16.75 -44.38 6.05
C GLY A 102 -17.39 -45.78 6.02
N VAL A 103 -17.22 -46.52 4.92
CA VAL A 103 -17.71 -47.91 4.79
C VAL A 103 -16.96 -48.85 5.73
N LEU A 104 -15.64 -48.73 5.83
CA LEU A 104 -14.82 -49.55 6.73
C LEU A 104 -15.22 -49.33 8.19
N MET A 105 -15.42 -48.07 8.58
CA MET A 105 -15.88 -47.72 9.92
C MET A 105 -17.24 -48.33 10.22
N LYS A 106 -18.21 -48.23 9.31
CA LYS A 106 -19.53 -48.83 9.50
C LYS A 106 -19.41 -50.34 9.73
N ASN A 107 -18.66 -51.04 8.87
CA ASN A 107 -18.48 -52.50 8.97
C ASN A 107 -17.76 -52.95 10.26
N PHE A 108 -16.90 -52.11 10.84
CA PHE A 108 -16.08 -52.48 11.99
C PHE A 108 -16.63 -51.97 13.34
N LEU A 109 -17.18 -50.75 13.38
CA LEU A 109 -17.71 -50.11 14.59
C LEU A 109 -19.21 -50.37 14.79
N LEU A 110 -19.99 -50.50 13.71
CA LEU A 110 -21.45 -50.51 13.74
C LEU A 110 -21.96 -51.86 13.22
N ALA A 111 -22.10 -52.85 14.11
CA ALA A 111 -22.55 -54.20 13.79
C ALA A 111 -24.08 -54.27 13.50
N PHE A 112 -24.60 -53.38 12.65
CA PHE A 112 -26.01 -53.32 12.27
C PHE A 112 -26.22 -53.70 10.79
N GLU A 113 -27.35 -54.37 10.53
CA GLU A 113 -27.69 -55.05 9.27
C GLU A 113 -27.39 -54.23 8.02
N LEU A 114 -26.51 -54.79 7.17
CA LEU A 114 -26.35 -54.43 5.77
C LEU A 114 -27.63 -54.80 4.99
N GLU A 115 -28.72 -54.07 5.21
CA GLU A 115 -29.73 -53.96 4.15
C GLU A 115 -29.14 -53.07 3.06
N SER A 116 -28.56 -53.73 2.07
CA SER A 116 -28.10 -53.18 0.80
C SER A 116 -29.28 -52.65 0.00
N ASP A 117 -29.88 -51.56 0.44
CA ASP A 117 -30.82 -50.78 -0.36
C ASP A 117 -30.09 -49.61 -1.04
N GLN A 118 -30.46 -49.31 -2.28
CA GLN A 118 -29.82 -48.28 -3.12
C GLN A 118 -29.91 -46.88 -2.47
N ASP A 119 -30.97 -46.65 -1.69
CA ASP A 119 -31.18 -45.42 -0.91
C ASP A 119 -30.16 -45.23 0.21
N SER A 120 -29.57 -46.31 0.74
CA SER A 120 -28.56 -46.21 1.81
C SER A 120 -27.24 -45.61 1.30
N PHE A 121 -26.84 -45.94 0.07
CA PHE A 121 -25.60 -45.45 -0.53
C PHE A 121 -25.65 -43.95 -0.85
N ILE A 122 -26.78 -43.46 -1.37
CA ILE A 122 -26.97 -42.03 -1.67
C ILE A 122 -26.94 -41.20 -0.38
N LYS A 123 -27.57 -41.68 0.69
CA LYS A 123 -27.57 -41.03 2.01
C LYS A 123 -26.17 -40.88 2.60
N GLU A 124 -25.27 -41.82 2.32
CA GLU A 124 -23.88 -41.77 2.81
C GLU A 124 -22.97 -40.86 1.98
N ILE A 125 -23.13 -40.83 0.65
CA ILE A 125 -22.26 -40.03 -0.23
C ILE A 125 -22.65 -38.55 -0.25
N PHE A 126 -23.95 -38.25 -0.16
CA PHE A 126 -24.45 -36.88 -0.30
C PHE A 126 -23.81 -35.89 0.69
N PRO A 127 -23.69 -36.18 2.01
CA PRO A 127 -23.02 -35.31 2.96
C PRO A 127 -21.54 -35.07 2.64
N LEU A 128 -20.82 -36.09 2.16
CA LEU A 128 -19.41 -35.96 1.76
C LEU A 128 -19.24 -35.02 0.56
N ILE A 129 -20.09 -35.16 -0.47
CA ILE A 129 -20.05 -34.27 -1.63
C ILE A 129 -20.40 -32.83 -1.22
N MET A 130 -21.43 -32.65 -0.38
CA MET A 130 -21.81 -31.33 0.12
C MET A 130 -20.68 -30.66 0.91
N VAL A 131 -20.08 -31.35 1.89
CA VAL A 131 -18.98 -30.77 2.67
C VAL A 131 -17.75 -30.52 1.81
N SER A 132 -17.47 -31.39 0.83
CA SER A 132 -16.38 -31.19 -0.12
C SER A 132 -16.60 -29.94 -0.98
N GLY A 133 -17.84 -29.70 -1.41
CA GLY A 133 -18.22 -28.47 -2.11
C GLY A 133 -18.01 -27.23 -1.24
N ILE A 134 -18.52 -27.24 -0.01
CA ILE A 134 -18.36 -26.14 0.95
C ILE A 134 -16.89 -25.89 1.27
N ALA A 135 -16.12 -26.94 1.56
CA ALA A 135 -14.69 -26.88 1.84
C ALA A 135 -13.91 -26.29 0.65
N THR A 136 -14.28 -26.68 -0.57
CA THR A 136 -13.68 -26.18 -1.80
C THR A 136 -13.98 -24.69 -2.00
N THR A 137 -15.25 -24.29 -1.91
CA THR A 137 -15.65 -22.87 -2.02
C THR A 137 -14.98 -22.02 -0.93
N TYR A 138 -14.95 -22.51 0.31
CA TYR A 138 -14.30 -21.83 1.42
C TYR A 138 -12.78 -21.71 1.22
N GLY A 139 -12.11 -22.77 0.77
CA GLY A 139 -10.69 -22.73 0.45
C GLY A 139 -10.36 -21.74 -0.68
N PHE A 140 -11.18 -21.68 -1.73
CA PHE A 140 -11.03 -20.69 -2.79
C PHE A 140 -11.21 -19.26 -2.28
N LEU A 141 -12.21 -19.02 -1.41
CA LEU A 141 -12.39 -17.72 -0.78
C LEU A 141 -11.17 -17.31 0.05
N LEU A 142 -10.61 -18.22 0.85
CA LEU A 142 -9.42 -17.94 1.66
C LEU A 142 -8.16 -17.66 0.81
N GLU A 143 -8.00 -18.36 -0.32
CA GLU A 143 -6.88 -18.14 -1.24
C GLU A 143 -7.04 -16.85 -2.06
N TYR A 144 -8.28 -16.50 -2.43
CA TYR A 144 -8.60 -15.21 -3.05
C TYR A 144 -8.23 -14.06 -2.12
N LEU A 145 -8.71 -14.08 -0.87
CA LEU A 145 -8.39 -13.06 0.14
C LEU A 145 -6.88 -12.97 0.43
N ARG A 146 -6.16 -14.09 0.36
CA ARG A 146 -4.69 -14.12 0.53
C ARG A 146 -3.99 -13.45 -0.66
N THR A 147 -4.41 -13.80 -1.87
CA THR A 147 -3.81 -13.29 -3.11
C THR A 147 -4.02 -11.79 -3.23
N GLU A 148 -5.23 -11.30 -2.94
CA GLU A 148 -5.51 -9.85 -2.95
C GLU A 148 -4.61 -9.08 -1.98
N SER A 149 -4.49 -9.55 -0.73
CA SER A 149 -3.58 -8.94 0.25
C SER A 149 -2.13 -8.94 -0.23
N HIS A 150 -1.66 -10.04 -0.82
CA HIS A 150 -0.29 -10.12 -1.32
C HIS A 150 -0.03 -9.18 -2.50
N ILE A 151 -1.01 -9.04 -3.41
CA ILE A 151 -0.95 -8.10 -4.52
C ILE A 151 -0.91 -6.66 -4.00
N GLU A 152 -1.69 -6.34 -2.98
CA GLU A 152 -1.67 -5.01 -2.33
C GLU A 152 -0.30 -4.72 -1.69
N ASP A 153 0.28 -5.69 -0.98
CA ASP A 153 1.63 -5.57 -0.41
C ASP A 153 2.68 -5.32 -1.50
N LEU A 154 2.65 -6.10 -2.59
CA LEU A 154 3.56 -5.93 -3.72
C LEU A 154 3.42 -4.56 -4.39
N LYS A 155 2.19 -4.05 -4.56
CA LYS A 155 1.96 -2.70 -5.09
C LYS A 155 2.53 -1.63 -4.17
N ASN A 156 2.37 -1.79 -2.86
CA ASN A 156 2.92 -0.87 -1.86
C ASN A 156 4.46 -0.90 -1.86
N GLU A 157 5.08 -2.07 -1.95
CA GLU A 157 6.53 -2.21 -2.06
C GLU A 157 7.06 -1.59 -3.37
N GLN A 158 6.37 -1.83 -4.49
CA GLN A 158 6.71 -1.22 -5.78
C GLN A 158 6.65 0.30 -5.71
N MET A 159 5.58 0.87 -5.14
CA MET A 159 5.43 2.31 -4.96
C MET A 159 6.55 2.90 -4.08
N LYS A 160 6.89 2.23 -2.97
CA LYS A 160 8.00 2.65 -2.10
C LYS A 160 9.34 2.64 -2.83
N SER A 161 9.59 1.60 -3.63
CA SER A 161 10.81 1.48 -4.44
C SER A 161 10.87 2.58 -5.52
N GLU A 162 9.77 2.84 -6.22
CA GLU A 162 9.67 3.91 -7.21
C GLU A 162 9.93 5.28 -6.58
N LEU A 163 9.33 5.55 -5.41
CA LEU A 163 9.57 6.79 -4.66
C LEU A 163 11.03 6.92 -4.21
N SER A 164 11.63 5.85 -3.69
CA SER A 164 13.04 5.84 -3.28
C SER A 164 13.98 6.13 -4.46
N PHE A 165 13.69 5.55 -5.63
CA PHE A 165 14.44 5.81 -6.85
C PHE A 165 14.25 7.25 -7.35
N LEU A 166 13.03 7.80 -7.30
CA LEU A 166 12.78 9.19 -7.66
C LEU A 166 13.45 10.17 -6.70
N ARG A 167 13.56 9.84 -5.41
CA ARG A 167 14.32 10.61 -4.41
C ARG A 167 15.83 10.56 -4.67
N SER A 168 16.40 9.41 -5.05
CA SER A 168 17.84 9.30 -5.32
C SER A 168 18.29 10.08 -6.56
N GLN A 169 17.37 10.40 -7.47
CA GLN A 169 17.64 11.28 -8.60
C GLN A 169 17.75 12.77 -8.23
N ILE A 170 17.63 13.14 -6.96
CA ILE A 170 17.88 14.51 -6.54
C ILE A 170 19.37 14.84 -6.72
N SER A 171 19.60 15.88 -7.50
CA SER A 171 20.82 16.19 -8.26
C SER A 171 22.14 16.08 -7.48
N PRO A 172 22.96 15.02 -7.70
CA PRO A 172 24.35 14.99 -7.25
C PRO A 172 25.14 16.19 -7.79
N HIS A 173 24.77 16.66 -8.98
CA HIS A 173 25.36 17.81 -9.65
C HIS A 173 25.17 19.13 -8.86
N PHE A 174 24.07 19.28 -8.12
CA PHE A 174 23.89 20.42 -7.23
C PHE A 174 24.94 20.43 -6.10
N ILE A 175 25.16 19.28 -5.47
CA ILE A 175 26.17 19.12 -4.41
C ILE A 175 27.56 19.45 -4.96
N PHE A 176 27.92 18.91 -6.13
CA PHE A 176 29.19 19.24 -6.78
C PHE A 176 29.33 20.74 -7.09
N ASN A 177 28.27 21.41 -7.52
CA ASN A 177 28.30 22.83 -7.82
C ASN A 177 28.47 23.71 -6.57
N ILE A 178 27.87 23.35 -5.43
CA ILE A 178 28.11 24.09 -4.19
C ILE A 178 29.54 23.87 -3.70
N LEU A 179 30.04 22.63 -3.71
CA LEU A 179 31.43 22.34 -3.30
C LEU A 179 32.44 23.17 -4.12
N ASN A 180 32.25 23.25 -5.44
CA ASN A 180 33.09 24.07 -6.30
C ASN A 180 33.00 25.58 -5.96
N SER A 181 31.80 26.07 -5.64
CA SER A 181 31.60 27.47 -5.25
C SER A 181 32.30 27.80 -3.91
N ILE A 182 32.33 26.86 -2.96
CA ILE A 182 33.07 27.00 -1.71
C ILE A 182 34.58 27.04 -1.96
N VAL A 183 35.09 26.12 -2.79
CA VAL A 183 36.52 26.12 -3.15
C VAL A 183 36.92 27.45 -3.78
N TYR A 184 36.06 28.04 -4.62
CA TYR A 184 36.28 29.38 -5.17
C TYR A 184 36.26 30.46 -4.07
N LEU A 185 35.26 30.48 -3.19
CA LEU A 185 35.12 31.51 -2.15
C LEU A 185 36.24 31.45 -1.10
N ILE A 186 36.68 30.25 -0.71
CA ILE A 186 37.86 30.04 0.15
C ILE A 186 39.11 30.62 -0.50
N ARG A 187 39.27 30.47 -1.83
CA ARG A 187 40.46 30.93 -2.55
C ARG A 187 40.46 32.42 -2.85
N THR A 188 39.31 33.10 -2.83
CA THR A 188 39.15 34.45 -3.39
C THR A 188 38.57 35.49 -2.41
N LYS A 189 37.99 35.10 -1.28
CA LYS A 189 37.32 35.99 -0.32
C LYS A 189 37.81 35.73 1.12
N SER A 190 37.41 36.59 2.08
CA SER A 190 37.79 36.50 3.49
C SER A 190 37.24 35.26 4.19
N ASP A 191 38.00 34.69 5.13
CA ASP A 191 37.68 33.49 5.92
C ASP A 191 36.24 33.46 6.47
N LYS A 192 35.71 34.59 6.97
CA LYS A 192 34.35 34.68 7.53
C LYS A 192 33.23 34.38 6.53
N LYS A 193 33.36 34.78 5.26
CA LYS A 193 32.34 34.48 4.23
C LYS A 193 32.39 33.02 3.81
N ALA A 194 33.59 32.44 3.74
CA ALA A 194 33.76 31.02 3.45
C ALA A 194 33.19 30.14 4.57
N GLU A 195 33.38 30.55 5.83
CA GLU A 195 32.80 29.88 7.00
C GLU A 195 31.26 29.88 6.95
N GLU A 196 30.62 31.03 6.72
CA GLU A 196 29.15 31.12 6.64
C GLU A 196 28.56 30.22 5.55
N VAL A 197 29.17 30.22 4.36
CA VAL A 197 28.75 29.37 3.24
C VAL A 197 28.90 27.88 3.57
N THR A 198 29.98 27.51 4.27
CA THR A 198 30.24 26.14 4.69
C THR A 198 29.20 25.66 5.71
N ILE A 199 28.82 26.50 6.68
CA ILE A 199 27.77 26.19 7.67
C ILE A 199 26.42 25.98 6.97
N ARG A 200 26.05 26.86 6.04
CA ARG A 200 24.80 26.73 5.28
C ARG A 200 24.79 25.48 4.40
N LEU A 201 25.88 25.15 3.72
CA LEU A 201 25.97 23.87 3.00
C LEU A 201 25.80 22.67 3.95
N SER A 202 26.46 22.68 5.11
CA SER A 202 26.32 21.60 6.10
C SER A 202 24.86 21.40 6.52
N SER A 203 24.10 22.49 6.71
CA SER A 203 22.66 22.40 7.00
C SER A 203 21.85 21.78 5.85
N LEU A 204 22.13 22.15 4.59
CA LEU A 204 21.47 21.54 3.42
C LEU A 204 21.81 20.04 3.31
N MET A 205 23.07 19.67 3.53
CA MET A 205 23.49 18.25 3.50
C MET A 205 22.84 17.43 4.61
N ARG A 206 22.75 17.99 5.82
CA ARG A 206 22.05 17.33 6.94
C ARG A 206 20.61 17.03 6.58
N TYR A 207 19.90 18.00 6.01
CA TYR A 207 18.51 17.80 5.57
C TYR A 207 18.41 16.70 4.50
N MET A 208 19.29 16.72 3.50
CA MET A 208 19.33 15.72 2.43
C MET A 208 19.66 14.31 2.92
N LEU A 209 20.40 14.16 4.02
CA LEU A 209 20.82 12.85 4.54
C LEU A 209 19.87 12.28 5.61
N TYR A 210 19.18 13.13 6.37
CA TYR A 210 18.39 12.69 7.52
C TYR A 210 16.89 12.94 7.38
N ASP A 211 16.49 14.02 6.72
CA ASP A 211 15.09 14.40 6.59
C ASP A 211 14.47 13.92 5.25
N SER A 212 15.28 13.65 4.22
CA SER A 212 14.82 13.19 2.89
C SER A 212 14.26 11.76 2.88
N ASP A 213 14.70 10.91 3.81
CA ASP A 213 14.24 9.54 3.95
C ASP A 213 12.92 9.42 4.71
N GLN A 214 12.49 10.50 5.40
CA GLN A 214 11.22 10.51 6.11
C GLN A 214 10.04 10.47 5.13
N LYS A 215 8.92 9.87 5.56
CA LYS A 215 7.70 9.82 4.76
C LYS A 215 7.11 11.22 4.55
N MET A 216 7.16 12.06 5.57
CA MET A 216 6.68 13.44 5.57
C MET A 216 7.46 14.24 6.61
N ILE A 217 7.67 15.52 6.36
CA ILE A 217 8.35 16.48 7.25
C ILE A 217 7.46 17.71 7.47
N LEU A 218 7.76 18.56 8.46
CA LEU A 218 7.04 19.83 8.61
C LEU A 218 7.29 20.75 7.41
N LEU A 219 6.25 21.43 6.93
CA LEU A 219 6.37 22.39 5.84
C LEU A 219 7.32 23.55 6.19
N ALA A 220 7.36 23.96 7.46
CA ALA A 220 8.35 24.91 7.96
C ALA A 220 9.81 24.45 7.72
N LYS A 221 10.10 23.14 7.83
CA LYS A 221 11.44 22.61 7.52
C LYS A 221 11.76 22.68 6.02
N GLU A 222 10.81 22.35 5.16
CA GLU A 222 10.98 22.48 3.69
C GLU A 222 11.20 23.95 3.30
N PHE A 223 10.48 24.89 3.92
CA PHE A 223 10.70 26.32 3.72
C PHE A 223 12.09 26.77 4.17
N GLU A 224 12.54 26.37 5.37
CA GLU A 224 13.88 26.69 5.88
C GLU A 224 14.97 26.15 4.95
N TYR A 225 14.80 24.92 4.44
CA TYR A 225 15.69 24.33 3.46
C TYR A 225 15.80 25.19 2.19
N LEU A 226 14.67 25.62 1.61
CA LEU A 226 14.66 26.48 0.42
C LEU A 226 15.25 27.86 0.67
N LYS A 227 15.00 28.44 1.85
CA LYS A 227 15.59 29.72 2.25
C LYS A 227 17.11 29.61 2.31
N ASN A 228 17.64 28.56 2.94
CA ASN A 228 19.09 28.30 3.00
C ASN A 228 19.68 28.08 1.60
N TYR A 229 18.97 27.38 0.72
CA TYR A 229 19.36 27.21 -0.69
C TYR A 229 19.43 28.56 -1.41
N ILE A 230 18.39 29.39 -1.30
CA ILE A 230 18.31 30.69 -1.96
C ILE A 230 19.41 31.64 -1.46
N ASP A 231 19.67 31.66 -0.16
CA ASP A 231 20.73 32.47 0.44
C ASP A 231 22.11 32.08 -0.13
N LEU A 232 22.38 30.78 -0.31
CA LEU A 232 23.60 30.32 -0.98
C LEU A 232 23.68 30.77 -2.44
N GLN A 233 22.58 30.72 -3.19
CA GLN A 233 22.59 31.22 -4.57
C GLN A 233 22.81 32.73 -4.64
N LYS A 234 22.22 33.51 -3.73
CA LYS A 234 22.49 34.96 -3.62
C LYS A 234 23.97 35.26 -3.39
N MET A 235 24.61 34.49 -2.51
CA MET A 235 26.05 34.61 -2.24
C MET A 235 26.89 34.25 -3.47
N ARG A 236 26.50 33.19 -4.20
CA ARG A 236 27.18 32.75 -5.42
C ARG A 236 27.16 33.82 -6.52
N PHE A 237 26.06 34.53 -6.69
CA PHE A 237 25.92 35.59 -7.70
C PHE A 237 26.32 36.98 -7.19
N GLU A 238 26.90 37.10 -5.99
CA GLU A 238 27.37 38.36 -5.40
C GLU A 238 26.34 39.52 -5.40
N GLY A 239 25.05 39.22 -5.52
CA GLY A 239 23.97 40.21 -5.59
C GLY A 239 23.58 40.66 -7.01
N ASP A 240 24.20 40.13 -8.07
CA ASP A 240 23.87 40.42 -9.47
C ASP A 240 22.47 39.92 -9.87
N VAL A 241 21.90 39.00 -9.08
CA VAL A 241 20.56 38.43 -9.27
C VAL A 241 19.68 38.81 -8.11
N LYS A 242 18.53 39.43 -8.40
CA LYS A 242 17.52 39.74 -7.37
C LYS A 242 16.68 38.51 -7.07
N ILE A 243 16.95 37.84 -5.95
CA ILE A 243 16.16 36.68 -5.49
C ILE A 243 15.33 37.05 -4.26
N THR A 244 14.01 36.93 -4.33
CA THR A 244 13.10 37.17 -3.20
C THR A 244 12.41 35.87 -2.78
N ILE A 245 12.31 35.62 -1.48
CA ILE A 245 11.45 34.57 -0.92
C ILE A 245 10.52 35.19 0.11
N LYS A 246 9.22 34.87 0.04
CA LYS A 246 8.20 35.33 0.99
C LYS A 246 7.33 34.18 1.47
N GLU A 247 6.97 34.21 2.74
CA GLU A 247 6.01 33.30 3.36
C GLU A 247 4.82 34.07 3.92
N GLU A 248 3.63 33.48 3.80
CA GLU A 248 2.37 33.96 4.37
C GLU A 248 1.57 32.75 4.90
N GLY A 249 1.02 32.87 6.11
CA GLY A 249 0.24 31.81 6.75
C GLY A 249 1.03 30.93 7.73
N ASP A 250 0.40 29.85 8.21
CA ASP A 250 0.99 28.94 9.19
C ASP A 250 1.65 27.73 8.51
N MET A 251 2.99 27.69 8.49
CA MET A 251 3.76 26.57 7.94
C MET A 251 4.11 25.49 8.98
N ALA A 252 3.93 25.78 10.27
CA ALA A 252 4.35 24.90 11.36
C ALA A 252 3.35 23.75 11.60
N SER A 253 2.09 23.95 11.21
CA SER A 253 1.00 22.98 11.43
C SER A 253 0.75 22.04 10.25
N PHE A 254 1.62 21.99 9.24
CA PHE A 254 1.43 21.17 8.04
C PHE A 254 2.65 20.32 7.73
N LYS A 255 2.42 19.18 7.07
CA LYS A 255 3.48 18.26 6.65
C LYS A 255 3.56 18.21 5.12
N ILE A 256 4.75 18.02 4.57
CA ILE A 256 4.98 17.87 3.14
C ILE A 256 5.97 16.74 2.90
N GLU A 257 5.93 16.16 1.70
CA GLU A 257 6.97 15.25 1.24
C GLU A 257 8.28 16.06 1.13
N PRO A 258 9.39 15.57 1.71
CA PRO A 258 10.65 16.30 1.69
C PRO A 258 11.19 16.49 0.28
N MET A 259 11.84 17.63 0.04
CA MET A 259 12.52 17.95 -1.23
C MET A 259 11.58 17.94 -2.44
N LEU A 260 10.30 18.25 -2.23
CA LEU A 260 9.30 18.29 -3.29
C LEU A 260 9.36 19.63 -4.03
N LEU A 261 9.73 20.71 -3.33
CA LEU A 261 9.64 22.08 -3.82
C LEU A 261 10.97 22.60 -4.38
N ILE A 262 12.09 22.00 -3.97
CA ILE A 262 13.43 22.41 -4.43
C ILE A 262 13.62 22.38 -5.95
N PRO A 263 13.07 21.42 -6.72
CA PRO A 263 13.37 21.37 -8.16
C PRO A 263 12.77 22.55 -8.94
N PHE A 264 11.70 23.17 -8.44
CA PHE A 264 11.13 24.40 -9.01
C PHE A 264 12.09 25.59 -8.83
N VAL A 265 12.66 25.73 -7.63
CA VAL A 265 13.63 26.80 -7.34
C VAL A 265 14.95 26.56 -8.11
N GLU A 266 15.41 25.31 -8.21
CA GLU A 266 16.57 24.97 -9.05
C GLU A 266 16.33 25.28 -10.53
N ASN A 267 15.13 24.98 -11.04
CA ASN A 267 14.76 25.27 -12.41
C ASN A 267 14.78 26.78 -12.68
N ALA A 268 14.21 27.57 -11.78
CA ALA A 268 14.20 29.02 -11.85
C ALA A 268 15.62 29.63 -11.77
N VAL A 269 16.52 29.10 -10.94
CA VAL A 269 17.92 29.55 -10.88
C VAL A 269 18.68 29.19 -12.16
N LYS A 270 18.48 27.98 -12.69
CA LYS A 270 19.14 27.52 -13.93
C LYS A 270 18.77 28.43 -15.11
N HIS A 271 17.49 28.74 -15.26
CA HIS A 271 16.95 29.47 -16.41
C HIS A 271 16.87 30.99 -16.21
N GLY A 272 16.79 31.47 -14.96
CA GLY A 272 16.56 32.86 -14.62
C GLY A 272 17.81 33.72 -14.49
N VAL A 273 19.00 33.13 -14.56
CA VAL A 273 20.28 33.84 -14.36
C VAL A 273 21.15 33.87 -15.62
N THR A 274 21.06 32.84 -16.46
CA THR A 274 21.95 32.66 -17.60
C THR A 274 21.43 33.43 -18.82
N PHE A 275 22.20 34.38 -19.35
CA PHE A 275 21.83 35.21 -20.52
C PHE A 275 20.56 36.06 -20.31
N VAL A 276 20.38 36.61 -19.11
CA VAL A 276 19.25 37.46 -18.73
C VAL A 276 19.76 38.83 -18.31
N ASP A 277 19.28 39.91 -18.92
CA ASP A 277 19.54 41.27 -18.45
C ASP A 277 18.69 41.56 -17.20
N ASN A 278 19.30 42.07 -16.12
CA ASN A 278 18.62 42.32 -14.83
C ASN A 278 17.81 41.11 -14.33
N PRO A 279 18.47 39.98 -14.02
CA PRO A 279 17.79 38.74 -13.63
C PRO A 279 17.07 38.88 -12.28
N PHE A 280 15.86 38.33 -12.20
CA PHE A 280 15.12 38.22 -10.95
C PHE A 280 14.45 36.85 -10.81
N ILE A 281 14.30 36.43 -9.55
CA ILE A 281 13.59 35.22 -9.14
C ILE A 281 12.74 35.56 -7.92
N ASP A 282 11.43 35.35 -7.99
CA ASP A 282 10.53 35.54 -6.85
C ASP A 282 9.86 34.21 -6.47
N VAL A 283 9.98 33.85 -5.20
CA VAL A 283 9.45 32.63 -4.60
C VAL A 283 8.42 32.99 -3.54
N PHE A 284 7.20 32.46 -3.65
CA PHE A 284 6.11 32.70 -2.72
C PHE A 284 5.60 31.40 -2.13
N PHE A 285 5.45 31.40 -0.80
CA PHE A 285 4.82 30.37 0.01
C PHE A 285 3.58 30.95 0.67
N ILE A 286 2.38 30.54 0.25
CA ILE A 286 1.13 31.05 0.83
C ILE A 286 0.33 29.86 1.33
N MET A 287 0.11 29.77 2.64
CA MET A 287 -0.71 28.75 3.28
C MET A 287 -2.02 29.35 3.78
N ASN A 288 -3.13 29.04 3.11
CA ASN A 288 -4.47 29.52 3.45
C ASN A 288 -5.44 28.35 3.53
N ASP A 289 -6.18 28.22 4.65
CA ASP A 289 -7.23 27.19 4.84
C ASP A 289 -6.79 25.74 4.54
N GLY A 290 -5.52 25.42 4.80
CA GLY A 290 -4.94 24.10 4.50
C GLY A 290 -4.55 23.91 3.04
N VAL A 291 -4.60 24.96 2.23
CA VAL A 291 -4.12 24.96 0.86
C VAL A 291 -2.75 25.65 0.79
N LEU A 292 -1.73 24.88 0.41
CA LEU A 292 -0.43 25.45 0.06
C LEU A 292 -0.46 25.93 -1.38
N THR A 293 -0.19 27.21 -1.57
CA THR A 293 0.09 27.82 -2.86
C THR A 293 1.57 28.16 -2.92
N PHE A 294 2.31 27.38 -3.70
CA PHE A 294 3.73 27.59 -3.95
C PHE A 294 3.91 28.14 -5.37
N ARG A 295 4.60 29.29 -5.49
CA ARG A 295 4.79 29.98 -6.76
C ARG A 295 6.25 30.37 -6.93
N VAL A 296 6.82 30.04 -8.09
CA VAL A 296 8.15 30.48 -8.50
C VAL A 296 8.03 31.25 -9.81
N LEU A 297 8.62 32.44 -9.84
CA LEU A 297 8.70 33.31 -11.01
C LEU A 297 10.15 33.60 -11.31
N ASN A 298 10.56 33.53 -12.57
CA ASN A 298 11.86 34.02 -12.99
C ASN A 298 11.80 34.73 -14.34
N LYS A 299 12.68 35.72 -14.54
CA LYS A 299 12.86 36.37 -15.84
C LYS A 299 13.45 35.39 -16.85
N LYS A 300 13.02 35.49 -18.10
CA LYS A 300 13.49 34.65 -19.22
C LYS A 300 14.69 35.27 -19.92
N GLY A 301 15.64 34.43 -20.32
CA GLY A 301 16.80 34.85 -21.12
C GLY A 301 16.43 35.18 -22.56
N SER A 302 17.16 36.11 -23.16
CA SER A 302 16.92 36.61 -24.53
C SER A 302 17.34 35.62 -25.63
N VAL A 303 18.08 34.57 -25.30
CA VAL A 303 18.55 33.56 -26.25
C VAL A 303 17.90 32.21 -25.96
N ARG A 304 17.06 31.75 -26.89
CA ARG A 304 16.52 30.38 -26.91
C ARG A 304 17.68 29.44 -27.20
N GLN A 305 18.31 28.85 -26.18
CA GLN A 305 19.26 27.76 -26.44
C GLN A 305 18.50 26.54 -26.96
N GLU A 306 18.54 26.36 -28.28
CA GLU A 306 18.33 25.09 -28.96
C GLU A 306 19.48 24.14 -28.63
N LYS A 307 19.45 23.59 -27.42
CA LYS A 307 20.02 22.29 -27.06
C LYS A 307 19.40 21.94 -25.72
N LYS A 308 18.28 21.21 -25.78
CA LYS A 308 17.81 20.48 -24.60
C LYS A 308 18.93 19.51 -24.25
N ASP A 309 19.73 19.81 -23.24
CA ASP A 309 20.48 18.75 -22.56
C ASP A 309 19.49 17.62 -22.27
N GLU A 310 19.86 16.36 -22.52
CA GLU A 310 18.98 15.21 -22.24
C GLU A 310 18.56 15.16 -20.75
N SER A 311 19.33 15.81 -19.88
CA SER A 311 19.04 16.00 -18.45
C SER A 311 18.08 17.16 -18.13
N SER A 312 17.83 18.07 -19.09
CA SER A 312 16.97 19.24 -18.91
C SER A 312 15.50 18.82 -18.93
N GLY A 313 14.92 18.69 -17.73
CA GLY A 313 13.51 18.32 -17.53
C GLY A 313 13.30 17.01 -16.78
N ILE A 314 14.35 16.24 -16.47
CA ILE A 314 14.24 15.05 -15.61
C ILE A 314 13.75 15.45 -14.21
N GLY A 315 14.28 16.52 -13.63
CA GLY A 315 13.88 17.00 -12.30
C GLY A 315 12.38 17.33 -12.21
N MET A 316 11.84 18.06 -13.18
CA MET A 316 10.41 18.41 -13.18
C MET A 316 9.51 17.20 -13.47
N LYS A 317 9.93 16.30 -14.38
CA LYS A 317 9.22 15.02 -14.59
C LYS A 317 9.16 14.18 -13.31
N ASN A 318 10.25 14.14 -12.55
CA ASN A 318 10.31 13.43 -11.27
C ASN A 318 9.37 14.05 -10.24
N VAL A 319 9.31 15.38 -10.15
CA VAL A 319 8.36 16.07 -9.26
C VAL A 319 6.92 15.76 -9.65
N ILE A 320 6.56 15.89 -10.92
CA ILE A 320 5.20 15.57 -11.40
C ILE A 320 4.84 14.13 -11.03
N ARG A 321 5.75 13.18 -11.29
CA ARG A 321 5.52 11.77 -10.95
C ARG A 321 5.36 11.53 -9.45
N ARG A 322 6.17 12.18 -8.61
CA ARG A 322 6.04 12.12 -7.14
C ARG A 322 4.70 12.69 -6.66
N LEU A 323 4.22 13.76 -7.30
CA LEU A 323 2.93 14.38 -7.00
C LEU A 323 1.75 13.48 -7.36
N GLU A 324 1.80 12.83 -8.53
CA GLU A 324 0.82 11.82 -8.94
C GLU A 324 0.71 10.66 -7.95
N LEU A 325 1.87 10.17 -7.46
CA LEU A 325 1.94 9.05 -6.52
C LEU A 325 1.48 9.44 -5.11
N LEU A 326 1.94 10.57 -4.58
CA LEU A 326 1.75 10.94 -3.18
C LEU A 326 0.48 11.77 -2.92
N TYR A 327 0.03 12.55 -3.91
CA TYR A 327 -1.08 13.50 -3.77
C TYR A 327 -2.14 13.32 -4.89
N PRO A 328 -2.63 12.10 -5.17
CA PRO A 328 -3.53 11.85 -6.30
C PRO A 328 -4.82 12.67 -6.17
N GLY A 329 -5.14 13.47 -7.20
CA GLY A 329 -6.32 14.33 -7.24
C GLY A 329 -6.33 15.49 -6.23
N LYS A 330 -5.21 15.73 -5.52
CA LYS A 330 -5.08 16.78 -4.50
C LYS A 330 -4.08 17.86 -4.85
N HIS A 331 -3.55 17.84 -6.07
CA HIS A 331 -2.59 18.82 -6.55
C HIS A 331 -2.99 19.37 -7.92
N ILE A 332 -2.61 20.62 -8.18
CA ILE A 332 -2.67 21.23 -9.51
C ILE A 332 -1.32 21.87 -9.77
N ILE A 333 -0.69 21.48 -10.88
CA ILE A 333 0.55 22.08 -11.38
C ILE A 333 0.22 22.89 -12.62
N GLN A 334 0.70 24.13 -12.69
CA GLN A 334 0.71 24.90 -13.93
C GLN A 334 2.10 25.44 -14.18
N ILE A 335 2.64 25.14 -15.35
CA ILE A 335 3.88 25.71 -15.85
C ILE A 335 3.49 26.57 -17.06
N LYS A 336 3.61 27.89 -16.92
CA LYS A 336 3.35 28.83 -18.02
C LYS A 336 4.64 29.50 -18.43
N ASP A 337 4.98 29.35 -19.70
CA ASP A 337 6.03 30.12 -20.36
C ASP A 337 5.41 31.33 -21.05
N GLU A 338 5.45 32.49 -20.40
CA GLU A 338 5.06 33.75 -21.02
C GLU A 338 6.28 34.42 -21.71
N LEU A 339 6.06 35.53 -22.42
CA LEU A 339 7.07 36.18 -23.26
C LEU A 339 8.36 36.51 -22.49
N ASP A 340 8.24 36.97 -21.23
CA ASP A 340 9.37 37.45 -20.41
C ASP A 340 9.56 36.70 -19.08
N VAL A 341 8.65 35.80 -18.71
CA VAL A 341 8.62 35.15 -17.37
C VAL A 341 8.18 33.68 -17.48
N THR A 342 8.83 32.79 -16.73
CA THR A 342 8.32 31.43 -16.48
C THR A 342 7.62 31.42 -15.12
N PHE A 343 6.40 30.88 -15.09
CA PHE A 343 5.59 30.72 -13.89
C PHE A 343 5.41 29.25 -13.56
N GLU A 344 5.82 28.86 -12.38
CA GLU A 344 5.53 27.54 -11.84
C GLU A 344 4.59 27.68 -10.65
N TYR A 345 3.47 26.99 -10.73
CA TYR A 345 2.38 27.07 -9.76
C TYR A 345 2.06 25.69 -9.25
N LEU A 346 2.02 25.55 -7.93
CA LEU A 346 1.65 24.31 -7.27
C LEU A 346 0.65 24.62 -6.17
N HIS A 347 -0.56 24.09 -6.36
CA HIS A 347 -1.59 24.06 -5.34
C HIS A 347 -1.65 22.67 -4.72
N PHE A 348 -1.68 22.60 -3.39
CA PHE A 348 -2.01 21.38 -2.66
C PHE A 348 -3.19 21.59 -1.75
N ASN A 349 -4.15 20.67 -1.77
CA ASN A 349 -5.19 20.60 -0.75
C ASN A 349 -4.73 19.66 0.37
N HIS A 350 -4.28 20.21 1.49
CA HIS A 350 -3.83 19.45 2.66
C HIS A 350 -5.03 19.21 3.60
N PRO A 351 -5.39 17.96 3.94
CA PRO A 351 -6.26 17.75 5.08
C PRO A 351 -5.51 18.19 6.34
N LYS A 352 -6.01 19.21 7.04
CA LYS A 352 -5.48 19.68 8.34
C LYS A 352 -5.11 18.48 9.22
N LEU A 353 -3.96 18.53 9.90
CA LEU A 353 -3.43 17.47 10.77
C LEU A 353 -4.54 16.83 11.63
N THR A 354 -5.18 15.77 11.14
CA THR A 354 -5.82 14.80 12.03
C THR A 354 -4.67 14.03 12.62
N ARG A 355 -4.49 14.17 13.94
CA ARG A 355 -3.58 13.41 14.79
C ARG A 355 -3.25 12.06 14.16
N ASP A 356 -1.96 11.82 13.99
CA ASP A 356 -1.38 10.55 13.57
C ASP A 356 -2.20 9.41 14.22
N LEU A 357 -2.87 8.60 13.39
CA LEU A 357 -3.35 7.29 13.81
C LEU A 357 -2.18 6.36 13.56
N ASP A 358 -1.51 6.02 14.67
CA ASP A 358 -0.50 4.97 14.79
C ASP A 358 -0.94 3.64 14.17
#